data_AF-A0A699ZBG6-F1
#
_entry.id   AF-A0A699ZBG6-F1
#
_cell.length_a   1.000
_cell.length_b   1.000
_cell.length_c   1.000
_cell.angle_alpha   90.00
_cell.angle_beta   90.00
_cell.angle_gamma   90.00
#
_symmetry.space_group_name_H-M   'P 1'
#
loop_
_entity.id
_entity.type
_entity.pdbx_description
1 polymer ?
#
loop_
_entity_poly.entity_id
_entity_poly.type
_entity_poly.pdbx_seq_one_letter_code
_entity_poly.pdbx_strand_id
1 'polypeptide(L)'
;MVLCVQGGSEKLSDDAVEDTLDKVVKLLAYISDKDLFAEFYRKKLSRRLLHDKSSSDDHERSILTRLKQQCGAQFTSKMEGMVTDLQLAKEKQTAFDEWLVGGGRKLALDISVTVLTTGFWPTYKSIDLSLPKEMVEGVELFKQFYEAVNQHRRLTWIYSLGSCMVKGNFDAKPIEMTMSTMQATVCLLFNDAEELSFEEIKQRVNLQDDDTLRLLHSLSCGKYKLLNKEPATKTINKADKFRFNNKFTDRMRRIKIPLPPVDEKKKVIEDVDKDRKYAIDAAIVRTMKSRKVLQHQQLVMEVVQQLSRMFKPDFKLIKKRIEDLISRDYLERDKENPQMFRYLA
;
A
#
# COMPACT_ATOMS: atom_id res chain seq x y z
N MET A 1 9.71 3.28 12.31
CA MET A 1 11.04 2.70 12.51
C MET A 1 11.13 1.44 11.65
N VAL A 2 12.13 1.33 10.78
CA VAL A 2 12.59 0.03 10.28
C VAL A 2 13.82 -0.23 11.11
N LEU A 3 13.78 -1.21 12.01
CA LEU A 3 14.98 -1.69 12.69
C LEU A 3 15.79 -2.48 11.66
N CYS A 4 16.39 -1.76 10.72
CA CYS A 4 17.52 -2.26 9.93
C CYS A 4 18.70 -1.36 10.30
N VAL A 5 19.44 -1.79 11.31
CA VAL A 5 20.80 -1.30 11.54
C VAL A 5 21.63 -1.80 10.37
N GLN A 6 22.20 -0.88 9.58
CA GLN A 6 23.23 -1.22 8.62
C GLN A 6 24.49 -1.63 9.40
N GLY A 7 24.84 -2.92 9.30
CA GLY A 7 26.04 -3.51 9.89
C GLY A 7 25.68 -4.65 10.84
N GLY A 8 25.97 -5.89 10.44
CA GLY A 8 25.90 -7.10 11.28
C GLY A 8 24.56 -7.30 12.02
N SER A 9 23.61 -7.99 11.40
CA SER A 9 22.33 -8.33 12.03
C SER A 9 22.50 -9.38 13.14
N GLU A 10 22.94 -8.97 14.32
CA GLU A 10 22.58 -9.70 15.55
C GLU A 10 21.07 -9.58 15.70
N LYS A 11 20.36 -10.71 15.58
CA LYS A 11 18.94 -10.75 15.91
C LYS A 11 18.82 -10.42 17.40
N LEU A 12 18.12 -9.33 17.71
CA LEU A 12 17.73 -9.03 19.09
C LEU A 12 16.94 -10.21 19.65
N SER A 13 17.10 -10.48 20.95
CA SER A 13 16.20 -11.41 21.64
C SER A 13 14.79 -10.85 21.67
N ASP A 14 13.78 -11.73 21.79
CA ASP A 14 12.37 -11.31 21.85
C ASP A 14 12.12 -10.34 23.00
N ASP A 15 12.74 -10.56 24.17
CA ASP A 15 12.68 -9.63 25.31
C ASP A 15 13.22 -8.23 24.97
N ALA A 16 14.36 -8.16 24.26
CA ALA A 16 14.95 -6.88 23.86
C ALA A 16 14.09 -6.17 22.81
N VAL A 17 13.41 -6.92 21.94
CA VAL A 17 12.43 -6.37 20.99
C VAL A 17 11.25 -5.78 21.76
N GLU A 18 10.64 -6.53 22.67
CA GLU A 18 9.49 -6.08 23.48
C GLU A 18 9.81 -4.84 24.32
N ASP A 19 10.98 -4.79 24.96
CA ASP A 19 11.47 -3.62 25.69
C ASP A 19 11.65 -2.39 24.78
N THR A 20 12.13 -2.62 23.56
CA THR A 20 12.30 -1.55 22.57
C THR A 20 10.95 -1.02 22.09
N LEU A 21 9.99 -1.91 21.84
CA LEU A 21 8.64 -1.55 21.45
C LEU A 21 7.96 -0.70 22.53
N ASP A 22 8.13 -1.05 23.81
CA ASP A 22 7.61 -0.28 24.93
C ASP A 22 8.16 1.16 24.97
N LYS A 23 9.48 1.30 24.83
CA LYS A 23 10.16 2.61 24.79
C LYS A 23 9.66 3.47 23.62
N VAL A 24 9.50 2.87 22.44
CA VAL A 24 9.00 3.58 21.24
C VAL A 24 7.57 4.07 21.45
N VAL A 25 6.71 3.24 22.03
CA VAL A 25 5.31 3.58 22.31
C VAL A 25 5.21 4.71 23.35
N LYS A 26 6.07 4.71 24.38
CA LYS A 26 6.16 5.81 25.34
C LYS A 26 6.59 7.12 24.68
N LEU A 27 7.56 7.09 23.77
CA LEU A 27 7.99 8.28 23.02
C LEU A 27 6.87 8.86 22.13
N LEU A 28 6.01 8.01 21.57
CA LEU A 28 4.89 8.42 20.74
C LEU A 28 3.89 9.31 21.50
N ALA A 29 3.79 9.19 22.83
CA ALA A 29 2.91 10.03 23.65
C ALA A 29 3.26 11.53 23.54
N TYR A 30 4.53 11.86 23.27
CA TYR A 30 5.03 13.23 23.16
C TYR A 30 4.96 13.80 21.73
N ILE A 31 4.57 12.99 20.75
CA ILE A 31 4.45 13.43 19.36
C ILE A 31 3.07 14.07 19.16
N SER A 32 3.04 15.27 18.57
CA SER A 32 1.78 15.97 18.26
C SER A 32 1.06 15.37 17.05
N ASP A 33 1.79 15.07 15.98
CA ASP A 33 1.23 14.56 14.70
C ASP A 33 1.20 13.02 14.67
N LYS A 34 0.37 12.43 15.54
CA LYS A 34 0.24 10.97 15.66
C LYS A 34 -0.44 10.36 14.45
N ASP A 35 -1.34 11.08 13.79
CA ASP A 35 -1.97 10.67 12.53
C ASP A 35 -0.95 10.43 11.40
N LEU A 36 0.06 11.31 11.28
CA LEU A 36 1.13 11.16 10.32
C LEU A 36 1.99 9.93 10.63
N PHE A 37 2.31 9.72 11.92
CA PHE A 37 2.97 8.49 12.36
C PHE A 37 2.14 7.26 12.01
N ALA A 38 0.83 7.28 12.29
CA ALA A 38 -0.08 6.16 12.04
C ALA A 38 -0.07 5.77 10.56
N GLU A 39 -0.15 6.73 9.64
CA GLU A 39 -0.16 6.44 8.20
C GLU A 39 1.19 5.90 7.70
N PHE A 40 2.31 6.47 8.16
CA PHE A 40 3.63 5.89 7.83
C PHE A 40 3.83 4.49 8.43
N TYR A 41 3.34 4.26 9.65
CA TYR A 41 3.41 2.97 10.30
C TYR A 41 2.55 1.94 9.56
N ARG A 42 1.29 2.28 9.26
CA ARG A 42 0.34 1.46 8.49
C ARG A 42 0.92 1.03 7.15
N LYS A 43 1.56 1.95 6.43
CA LYS A 43 2.23 1.66 5.16
C LYS A 43 3.46 0.76 5.29
N LYS A 44 4.21 0.87 6.39
CA LYS A 44 5.34 -0.03 6.67
C LYS A 44 4.85 -1.41 7.11
N LEU A 45 3.81 -1.46 7.94
CA LEU A 45 3.15 -2.69 8.35
C LEU A 45 2.63 -3.46 7.14
N SER A 46 1.92 -2.80 6.21
CA SER A 46 1.38 -3.46 5.01
C SER A 46 2.47 -4.16 4.19
N ARG A 47 3.65 -3.54 4.05
CA ARG A 47 4.78 -4.13 3.33
C ARG A 47 5.34 -5.36 4.04
N ARG A 48 5.47 -5.32 5.37
CA ARG A 48 5.94 -6.47 6.16
C ARG A 48 4.95 -7.62 6.06
N LEU A 49 3.67 -7.34 6.33
CA LEU A 49 2.57 -8.29 6.24
C LEU A 49 2.47 -9.00 4.88
N LEU A 50 2.68 -8.30 3.75
CA LEU A 50 2.57 -8.91 2.42
C LEU A 50 3.85 -9.53 1.88
N HIS A 51 5.04 -9.07 2.32
CA HIS A 51 6.31 -9.43 1.67
C HIS A 51 7.39 -9.97 2.59
N ASP A 52 7.26 -9.80 3.91
CA ASP A 52 8.25 -10.23 4.90
C ASP A 52 7.73 -11.42 5.70
N LYS A 53 7.87 -12.62 5.12
CA LYS A 53 7.46 -13.87 5.80
C LYS A 53 8.31 -14.22 7.02
N SER A 54 9.35 -13.43 7.33
CA SER A 54 10.24 -13.66 8.47
C SER A 54 9.93 -12.80 9.70
N SER A 55 8.94 -11.90 9.61
CA SER A 55 8.47 -11.14 10.76
C SER A 55 7.66 -12.02 11.72
N SER A 56 7.85 -11.84 13.02
CA SER A 56 7.02 -12.49 14.05
C SER A 56 5.63 -11.86 14.07
N ASP A 57 4.60 -12.67 13.80
CA ASP A 57 3.19 -12.26 13.92
C ASP A 57 2.85 -11.80 15.35
N ASP A 58 3.50 -12.38 16.36
CA ASP A 58 3.31 -12.04 17.77
C ASP A 58 3.84 -10.63 18.07
N HIS A 59 5.00 -10.27 17.51
CA HIS A 59 5.54 -8.91 17.65
C HIS A 59 4.64 -7.87 16.97
N GLU A 60 4.07 -8.19 15.79
CA GLU A 60 3.13 -7.29 15.11
C GLU A 60 1.82 -7.10 15.90
N ARG A 61 1.35 -8.14 16.59
CA ARG A 61 0.18 -8.03 17.50
C ARG A 61 0.51 -7.27 18.78
N SER A 62 1.69 -7.51 19.36
CA SER A 62 2.15 -6.85 20.59
C SER A 62 2.22 -5.34 20.39
N ILE A 63 2.89 -4.87 19.33
CA ILE A 63 3.00 -3.44 19.04
C ILE A 63 1.64 -2.79 18.78
N LEU A 64 0.72 -3.45 18.07
CA LEU A 64 -0.64 -2.91 17.87
C LEU A 64 -1.40 -2.82 19.19
N THR A 65 -1.27 -3.81 20.07
CA THR A 65 -1.90 -3.79 21.41
C THR A 65 -1.38 -2.61 22.23
N ARG A 66 -0.05 -2.39 22.24
CA ARG A 66 0.58 -1.27 22.95
C ARG A 66 0.16 0.09 22.36
N LEU A 67 0.12 0.21 21.03
CA LEU A 67 -0.37 1.41 20.35
C LEU A 67 -1.84 1.70 20.67
N LYS A 68 -2.68 0.66 20.76
CA LYS A 68 -4.10 0.77 21.12
C LYS A 68 -4.27 1.29 22.54
N GLN A 69 -3.46 0.80 23.48
CA GLN A 69 -3.49 1.26 24.88
C GLN A 69 -3.12 2.75 24.99
N GLN A 70 -2.11 3.22 24.25
CA GLN A 70 -1.67 4.62 24.33
C GLN A 70 -2.50 5.59 23.49
N CYS A 71 -2.95 5.18 22.30
CA CYS A 71 -3.56 6.07 21.31
C CYS A 71 -5.06 5.80 21.08
N GLY A 72 -5.60 4.73 21.66
CA GLY A 72 -7.00 4.33 21.55
C GLY A 72 -7.31 3.42 20.36
N ALA A 73 -8.49 2.80 20.38
CA ALA A 73 -8.90 1.80 19.38
C ALA A 73 -9.07 2.37 17.96
N GLN A 74 -9.48 3.63 17.82
CA GLN A 74 -9.63 4.25 16.49
C GLN A 74 -8.27 4.39 15.78
N PHE A 75 -7.19 4.58 16.54
CA PHE A 75 -5.84 4.70 16.01
C PHE A 75 -5.36 3.42 15.33
N THR A 76 -5.65 2.26 15.95
CA THR A 76 -5.16 0.95 15.48
C THR A 76 -6.15 0.20 14.60
N SER A 77 -7.43 0.59 14.58
CA SER A 77 -8.52 -0.13 13.90
C SER A 77 -8.17 -0.58 12.47
N LYS A 78 -7.64 0.32 11.63
CA LYS A 78 -7.24 -0.04 10.25
C LYS A 78 -6.13 -1.09 10.21
N MET A 79 -5.14 -0.97 11.08
CA MET A 79 -3.99 -1.88 11.14
C MET A 79 -4.36 -3.24 11.73
N GLU A 80 -5.23 -3.27 12.74
CA GLU A 80 -5.82 -4.50 13.27
C GLU A 80 -6.61 -5.23 12.16
N GLY A 81 -7.41 -4.50 11.38
CA GLY A 81 -8.13 -5.05 10.23
C GLY A 81 -7.20 -5.66 9.17
N MET A 82 -6.02 -5.09 8.92
CA MET A 82 -5.02 -5.67 8.01
C MET A 82 -4.50 -7.01 8.50
N VAL A 83 -4.28 -7.16 9.81
CA VAL A 83 -3.86 -8.44 10.42
C VAL A 83 -4.97 -9.47 10.31
N THR A 84 -6.22 -9.09 10.58
CA THR A 84 -7.39 -9.96 10.41
C THR A 84 -7.56 -10.44 8.98
N ASP A 85 -7.41 -9.56 7.99
CA ASP A 85 -7.49 -9.92 6.57
C ASP A 85 -6.49 -11.03 6.21
N LEU A 86 -5.27 -10.98 6.74
CA LEU A 86 -4.25 -12.01 6.49
C LEU A 86 -4.54 -13.35 7.15
N GLN A 87 -5.19 -13.35 8.32
CA GLN A 87 -5.63 -14.59 8.95
C GLN A 87 -6.70 -15.26 8.09
N LEU A 88 -7.69 -14.48 7.65
CA LEU A 88 -8.78 -14.95 6.79
C LEU A 88 -8.32 -15.33 5.37
N ALA A 89 -7.19 -14.78 4.90
CA ALA A 89 -6.65 -15.11 3.59
C ALA A 89 -6.27 -16.59 3.47
N LYS A 90 -5.76 -17.21 4.54
CA LYS A 90 -5.41 -18.64 4.55
C LYS A 90 -6.64 -19.52 4.34
N GLU A 91 -7.71 -19.25 5.08
CA GLU A 91 -8.98 -19.97 4.97
C GLU A 91 -9.60 -19.82 3.58
N LYS A 92 -9.57 -18.60 3.01
CA LYS A 92 -10.05 -18.35 1.66
C LYS A 92 -9.24 -19.08 0.59
N GLN A 93 -7.92 -19.18 0.77
CA GLN A 93 -7.07 -19.93 -0.14
C GLN A 93 -7.42 -21.42 -0.09
N THR A 94 -7.53 -22.01 1.09
CA THR A 94 -7.94 -23.42 1.25
C THR A 94 -9.29 -23.68 0.59
N ALA A 95 -10.28 -22.81 0.81
CA ALA A 95 -11.60 -22.94 0.19
C ALA A 95 -11.55 -22.83 -1.35
N PHE A 96 -10.66 -21.99 -1.89
CA PHE A 96 -10.44 -21.89 -3.33
C PHE A 96 -9.81 -23.17 -3.89
N ASP A 97 -8.80 -23.72 -3.21
CA ASP A 97 -8.13 -24.95 -3.62
C ASP A 97 -9.11 -26.15 -3.61
N GLU A 98 -9.95 -26.25 -2.59
CA GLU A 98 -11.03 -27.25 -2.50
C GLU A 98 -12.07 -27.09 -3.63
N TRP A 99 -12.47 -25.85 -3.94
CA TRP A 99 -13.41 -25.55 -5.02
C TRP A 99 -12.84 -25.90 -6.41
N LEU A 100 -11.53 -25.74 -6.61
CA LEU A 100 -10.84 -26.18 -7.84
C LEU A 100 -10.90 -27.70 -7.97
N VAL A 101 -10.50 -28.42 -6.92
CA VAL A 101 -10.48 -29.90 -6.90
C VAL A 101 -11.89 -30.47 -7.08
N GLY A 102 -12.88 -29.96 -6.35
CA GLY A 102 -14.27 -30.42 -6.41
C GLY A 102 -14.93 -30.20 -7.77
N GLY A 103 -14.46 -29.21 -8.54
CA GLY A 103 -14.93 -28.96 -9.91
C GLY A 103 -14.11 -29.62 -11.01
N GLY A 104 -13.09 -30.41 -10.67
CA GLY A 104 -12.15 -30.98 -11.66
C GLY A 104 -11.39 -29.91 -12.45
N ARG A 105 -11.23 -28.70 -11.90
CA ARG A 105 -10.53 -27.58 -12.53
C ARG A 105 -9.04 -27.67 -12.24
N LYS A 106 -8.20 -27.46 -13.25
CA LYS A 106 -6.74 -27.45 -13.10
C LYS A 106 -6.17 -26.17 -13.67
N LEU A 107 -5.34 -25.49 -12.89
CA LEU A 107 -4.62 -24.30 -13.32
C LEU A 107 -3.32 -24.67 -14.02
N ALA A 108 -2.95 -23.89 -15.03
CA ALA A 108 -1.63 -23.96 -15.65
C ALA A 108 -0.51 -23.44 -14.72
N LEU A 109 -0.84 -22.50 -13.83
CA LEU A 109 0.07 -21.87 -12.88
C LEU A 109 -0.47 -22.01 -11.45
N ASP A 110 0.43 -22.25 -10.50
CA ASP A 110 0.11 -22.15 -9.08
C ASP A 110 -0.19 -20.67 -8.72
N ILE A 111 -1.33 -20.42 -8.07
CA ILE A 111 -1.79 -19.08 -7.71
C ILE A 111 -2.19 -19.03 -6.24
N SER A 112 -1.64 -18.05 -5.52
CA SER A 112 -2.06 -17.71 -4.17
C SER A 112 -2.60 -16.29 -4.15
N VAL A 113 -3.81 -16.12 -3.63
CA VAL A 113 -4.54 -14.85 -3.65
C VAL A 113 -4.87 -14.39 -2.23
N THR A 114 -4.42 -13.18 -1.89
CA THR A 114 -4.72 -12.53 -0.62
C THR A 114 -5.76 -11.44 -0.83
N VAL A 115 -6.97 -11.64 -0.29
CA VAL A 115 -8.06 -10.66 -0.39
C VAL A 115 -7.94 -9.62 0.72
N LEU A 116 -7.83 -8.34 0.34
CA LEU A 116 -7.62 -7.21 1.26
C LEU A 116 -8.87 -6.32 1.34
N THR A 117 -9.26 -5.91 2.55
CA THR A 117 -10.42 -5.05 2.76
C THR A 117 -10.07 -3.57 2.48
N THR A 118 -10.76 -2.96 1.52
CA THR A 118 -10.61 -1.53 1.21
C THR A 118 -10.91 -0.68 2.44
N GLY A 119 -10.06 0.30 2.72
CA GLY A 119 -10.18 1.20 3.89
C GLY A 119 -9.26 0.83 5.06
N PHE A 120 -8.92 -0.45 5.23
CA PHE A 120 -7.90 -0.88 6.20
C PHE A 120 -6.49 -0.72 5.63
N TRP A 121 -6.29 -1.14 4.39
CA TRP A 121 -5.01 -1.08 3.71
C TRP A 121 -4.71 0.30 3.11
N PRO A 122 -3.43 0.66 2.90
CA PRO A 122 -3.08 1.85 2.14
C PRO A 122 -3.73 1.88 0.76
N THR A 123 -3.97 3.07 0.22
CA THR A 123 -4.55 3.20 -1.12
C THR A 123 -3.50 2.87 -2.17
N TYR A 124 -3.75 1.83 -2.95
CA TYR A 124 -2.93 1.43 -4.09
C TYR A 124 -3.59 1.86 -5.40
N LYS A 125 -2.78 2.28 -6.37
CA LYS A 125 -3.28 2.53 -7.73
C LYS A 125 -3.61 1.18 -8.37
N SER A 126 -4.84 1.03 -8.85
CA SER A 126 -5.17 -0.05 -9.79
C SER A 126 -4.59 0.30 -11.14
N ILE A 127 -4.03 -0.69 -11.82
CA ILE A 127 -3.42 -0.59 -13.15
C ILE A 127 -4.11 -1.64 -14.00
N ASP A 128 -4.60 -1.21 -15.16
CA ASP A 128 -5.14 -2.10 -16.18
C ASP A 128 -4.00 -2.79 -16.91
N LEU A 129 -3.46 -3.85 -16.29
CA LEU A 129 -2.28 -4.56 -16.77
C LEU A 129 -2.67 -5.61 -17.80
N SER A 130 -2.07 -5.56 -18.99
CA SER A 130 -2.21 -6.64 -19.98
C SER A 130 -1.40 -7.85 -19.55
N LEU A 131 -2.05 -8.76 -18.82
CA LEU A 131 -1.43 -9.98 -18.29
C LEU A 131 -1.19 -11.03 -19.38
N PRO A 132 -0.16 -11.89 -19.22
CA PRO A 132 0.01 -13.09 -20.03
C PRO A 132 -1.19 -14.03 -19.87
N LYS A 133 -1.52 -14.79 -20.93
CA LYS A 133 -2.74 -15.62 -21.00
C LYS A 133 -2.86 -16.59 -19.82
N GLU A 134 -1.74 -17.17 -19.42
CA GLU A 134 -1.64 -18.15 -18.33
C GLU A 134 -1.99 -17.52 -16.97
N MET A 135 -1.70 -16.23 -16.77
CA MET A 135 -2.05 -15.50 -15.54
C MET A 135 -3.52 -15.07 -15.55
N VAL A 136 -4.08 -14.75 -16.72
CA VAL A 136 -5.49 -14.34 -16.87
C VAL A 136 -6.43 -15.47 -16.44
N GLU A 137 -6.12 -16.71 -16.80
CA GLU A 137 -6.93 -17.87 -16.41
C GLU A 137 -7.08 -17.98 -14.88
N GLY A 138 -5.97 -17.87 -14.14
CA GLY A 138 -5.99 -17.92 -12.68
C GLY A 138 -6.77 -16.77 -12.03
N VAL A 139 -6.64 -15.56 -12.60
CA VAL A 139 -7.37 -14.37 -12.17
C VAL A 139 -8.88 -14.54 -12.34
N GLU A 140 -9.33 -15.05 -13.50
CA GLU A 140 -10.76 -15.24 -13.79
C GLU A 140 -11.37 -16.38 -12.98
N LEU A 141 -10.66 -17.51 -12.79
CA LEU A 141 -11.17 -18.59 -11.94
C LEU A 141 -11.32 -18.16 -10.48
N PHE A 142 -10.36 -17.41 -9.94
CA PHE A 142 -10.48 -16.88 -8.58
C PHE A 142 -11.66 -15.90 -8.47
N LYS A 143 -11.88 -15.07 -9.48
CA LYS A 143 -13.00 -14.14 -9.52
C LYS A 143 -14.34 -14.87 -9.52
N GLN A 144 -14.49 -15.92 -10.33
CA GLN A 144 -15.70 -16.76 -10.36
C GLN A 144 -15.97 -17.41 -9.00
N PHE A 145 -14.94 -17.99 -8.37
CA PHE A 145 -15.03 -18.53 -7.02
C PHE A 145 -15.51 -17.46 -6.03
N TYR A 146 -14.89 -16.27 -6.07
CA TYR A 146 -15.20 -15.22 -5.11
C TYR A 146 -16.62 -14.67 -5.27
N GLU A 147 -17.09 -14.47 -6.50
CA GLU A 147 -18.45 -13.99 -6.81
C GLU A 147 -19.52 -15.01 -6.38
N ALA A 148 -19.26 -16.31 -6.55
CA ALA A 148 -20.17 -17.36 -6.09
C ALA A 148 -20.38 -17.35 -4.56
N VAL A 149 -19.33 -17.03 -3.82
CA VAL A 149 -19.35 -16.99 -2.34
C VAL A 149 -19.79 -15.61 -1.82
N ASN A 150 -19.52 -14.52 -2.55
CA ASN A 150 -19.71 -13.14 -2.09
C ASN A 150 -20.49 -12.28 -3.10
N GLN A 151 -21.81 -12.48 -3.16
CA GLN A 151 -22.69 -11.87 -4.18
C GLN A 151 -22.75 -10.32 -4.18
N HIS A 152 -22.36 -9.65 -3.09
CA HIS A 152 -22.47 -8.20 -2.93
C HIS A 152 -21.12 -7.49 -2.86
N ARG A 153 -20.02 -8.20 -3.18
CA ARG A 153 -18.66 -7.65 -3.12
C ARG A 153 -18.03 -7.66 -4.51
N ARG A 154 -17.27 -6.61 -4.82
CA ARG A 154 -16.50 -6.51 -6.06
C ARG A 154 -15.01 -6.59 -5.75
N LEU A 155 -14.28 -7.42 -6.48
CA LEU A 155 -12.83 -7.49 -6.42
C LEU A 155 -12.19 -6.45 -7.35
N THR A 156 -11.05 -5.91 -6.91
CA THR A 156 -10.14 -5.10 -7.74
C THR A 156 -8.74 -5.64 -7.56
N TRP A 157 -8.10 -6.05 -8.65
CA TRP A 157 -6.74 -6.60 -8.61
C TRP A 157 -5.69 -5.48 -8.50
N ILE A 158 -4.71 -5.70 -7.61
CA ILE A 158 -3.61 -4.76 -7.35
C ILE A 158 -2.29 -5.44 -7.72
N TYR A 159 -1.96 -5.47 -9.00
CA TYR A 159 -0.77 -6.16 -9.52
C TYR A 159 0.56 -5.59 -9.01
N SER A 160 0.57 -4.33 -8.56
CA SER A 160 1.74 -3.69 -7.97
C SER A 160 2.19 -4.31 -6.64
N LEU A 161 1.31 -5.08 -5.97
CA LEU A 161 1.61 -5.86 -4.77
C LEU A 161 1.90 -7.33 -5.07
N GLY A 162 1.69 -7.78 -6.31
CA GLY A 162 1.88 -9.17 -6.69
C GLY A 162 3.36 -9.55 -6.79
N SER A 163 3.64 -10.82 -6.51
CA SER A 163 4.96 -11.42 -6.64
C SER A 163 4.83 -12.73 -7.42
N CYS A 164 5.80 -12.99 -8.29
CA CYS A 164 5.87 -14.20 -9.12
C CYS A 164 7.23 -14.87 -8.93
N MET A 165 7.25 -16.20 -9.05
CA MET A 165 8.47 -16.98 -9.19
C MET A 165 8.61 -17.36 -10.67
N VAL A 166 9.67 -16.89 -11.31
CA VAL A 166 9.93 -17.09 -12.75
C VAL A 166 11.23 -17.85 -12.92
N LYS A 167 11.22 -18.90 -13.73
CA LYS A 167 12.42 -19.64 -14.10
C LYS A 167 12.95 -19.11 -15.42
N GLY A 168 14.12 -18.48 -15.39
CA GLY A 168 14.84 -18.05 -16.60
C GLY A 168 15.79 -19.13 -17.07
N ASN A 169 15.73 -19.47 -18.35
CA ASN A 169 16.66 -20.40 -19.00
C ASN A 169 17.80 -19.59 -19.63
N PHE A 170 18.94 -19.54 -18.96
CA PHE A 170 20.15 -18.87 -19.43
C PHE A 170 21.17 -19.91 -19.90
N ASP A 171 22.08 -19.50 -20.80
CA ASP A 171 23.08 -20.40 -21.42
C ASP A 171 23.92 -21.14 -20.38
N ALA A 172 24.30 -20.45 -19.29
CA ALA A 172 25.14 -21.03 -18.25
C ALA A 172 24.38 -21.99 -17.33
N LYS A 173 23.17 -21.62 -16.89
CA LYS A 173 22.30 -22.42 -16.05
C LYS A 173 20.90 -21.81 -15.93
N PRO A 174 19.85 -22.60 -15.65
CA PRO A 174 18.57 -22.08 -15.22
C PRO A 174 18.68 -21.36 -13.87
N ILE A 175 17.99 -20.21 -13.73
CA ILE A 175 17.94 -19.41 -12.51
C ILE A 175 16.46 -19.13 -12.17
N GLU A 176 16.09 -19.40 -10.91
CA GLU A 176 14.79 -19.05 -10.35
C GLU A 176 14.82 -17.63 -9.78
N MET A 177 13.85 -16.82 -10.16
CA MET A 177 13.80 -15.39 -9.87
C MET A 177 12.46 -15.04 -9.21
N THR A 178 12.52 -14.49 -8.01
CA THR A 178 11.35 -13.85 -7.39
C THR A 178 11.31 -12.39 -7.83
N MET A 179 10.23 -11.98 -8.49
CA MET A 179 10.06 -10.62 -9.02
C MET A 179 8.60 -10.17 -8.88
N SER A 180 8.31 -8.88 -9.09
CA SER A 180 6.91 -8.42 -9.09
C SER A 180 6.14 -8.96 -10.29
N THR A 181 4.82 -9.02 -10.20
CA THR A 181 3.95 -9.44 -11.32
C THR A 181 4.18 -8.58 -12.57
N MET A 182 4.43 -7.28 -12.40
CA MET A 182 4.71 -6.37 -13.51
C MET A 182 6.09 -6.66 -14.15
N GLN A 183 7.12 -6.97 -13.36
CA GLN A 183 8.43 -7.39 -13.89
C GLN A 183 8.31 -8.71 -14.66
N ALA A 184 7.58 -9.69 -14.11
CA ALA A 184 7.35 -10.97 -14.75
C ALA A 184 6.63 -10.81 -16.10
N THR A 185 5.59 -9.96 -16.14
CA THR A 185 4.84 -9.66 -17.37
C THR A 185 5.76 -9.09 -18.46
N VAL A 186 6.65 -8.14 -18.12
CA VAL A 186 7.63 -7.59 -19.07
C VAL A 186 8.62 -8.66 -19.54
N CYS A 187 9.16 -9.49 -18.63
CA CYS A 187 10.09 -10.56 -18.99
C CYS A 187 9.47 -11.59 -19.94
N LEU A 188 8.20 -11.93 -19.75
CA LEU A 188 7.51 -12.94 -20.55
C LEU A 188 7.30 -12.51 -22.01
N LEU A 189 7.29 -11.20 -22.30
CA LEU A 189 7.23 -10.71 -23.70
C LEU A 189 8.40 -11.21 -24.55
N PHE A 190 9.56 -11.45 -23.94
CA PHE A 190 10.77 -11.88 -24.64
C PHE A 190 10.80 -13.38 -24.96
N ASN A 191 9.77 -14.13 -24.57
CA ASN A 191 9.58 -15.49 -25.08
C ASN A 191 9.12 -15.48 -26.54
N ASP A 192 8.40 -14.43 -26.97
CA ASP A 192 7.82 -14.31 -28.30
C ASP A 192 8.51 -13.24 -29.18
N ALA A 193 9.48 -12.51 -28.62
CA ALA A 193 10.19 -11.44 -29.30
C ALA A 193 11.66 -11.38 -28.90
N GLU A 194 12.55 -11.32 -29.89
CA GLU A 194 14.00 -11.19 -29.66
C GLU A 194 14.40 -9.80 -29.16
N GLU A 195 13.75 -8.76 -29.71
CA GLU A 195 14.00 -7.35 -29.42
C GLU A 195 12.69 -6.58 -29.31
N LEU A 196 12.61 -5.69 -28.33
CA LEU A 196 11.48 -4.78 -28.13
C LEU A 196 11.97 -3.37 -27.75
N SER A 197 11.33 -2.35 -28.31
CA SER A 197 11.51 -0.96 -27.89
C SER A 197 10.76 -0.65 -26.60
N PHE A 198 11.13 0.45 -25.94
CA PHE A 198 10.40 0.99 -24.78
C PHE A 198 8.89 1.14 -25.07
N GLU A 199 8.53 1.72 -26.22
CA GLU A 199 7.14 2.02 -26.55
C GLU A 199 6.34 0.74 -26.84
N GLU A 200 6.94 -0.26 -27.49
CA GLU A 200 6.28 -1.56 -27.70
C GLU A 200 6.01 -2.28 -26.37
N ILE A 201 6.97 -2.28 -25.45
CA ILE A 201 6.80 -2.90 -24.13
C ILE A 201 5.68 -2.19 -23.37
N LYS A 202 5.70 -0.86 -23.36
CA LYS A 202 4.67 -0.04 -22.72
C LYS A 202 3.27 -0.36 -23.26
N GLN A 203 3.12 -0.43 -24.58
CA GLN A 203 1.83 -0.69 -25.23
C GLN A 203 1.37 -2.13 -25.00
N ARG A 204 2.25 -3.12 -25.14
CA ARG A 204 1.89 -4.54 -24.95
C ARG A 204 1.49 -4.88 -23.51
N VAL A 205 2.05 -4.18 -22.52
CA VAL A 205 1.75 -4.41 -21.09
C VAL A 205 0.71 -3.43 -20.55
N ASN A 206 0.37 -2.39 -21.32
CA ASN A 206 -0.52 -1.29 -20.96
C ASN A 206 -0.07 -0.52 -19.70
N LEU A 207 1.18 -0.06 -19.71
CA LEU A 207 1.77 0.70 -18.60
C LEU A 207 1.92 2.19 -18.90
N GLN A 208 2.03 2.97 -17.82
CA GLN A 208 2.41 4.38 -17.91
C GLN A 208 3.93 4.52 -18.04
N ASP A 209 4.39 5.68 -18.51
CA ASP A 209 5.82 5.94 -18.74
C ASP A 209 6.66 5.72 -17.48
N ASP A 210 6.26 6.27 -16.34
CA ASP A 210 6.99 6.17 -15.07
C ASP A 210 7.15 4.72 -14.59
N ASP A 211 6.09 3.92 -14.71
CA ASP A 211 6.12 2.51 -14.34
C ASP A 211 7.00 1.71 -15.29
N THR A 212 6.89 1.96 -16.60
CA THR A 212 7.71 1.29 -17.62
C THR A 212 9.19 1.61 -17.44
N LEU A 213 9.54 2.89 -17.25
CA LEU A 213 10.91 3.35 -16.97
C LEU A 213 11.50 2.62 -15.76
N ARG A 214 10.74 2.57 -14.66
CA ARG A 214 11.19 1.94 -13.41
C ARG A 214 11.37 0.44 -13.54
N LEU A 215 10.46 -0.25 -14.22
CA LEU A 215 10.57 -1.69 -14.48
C LEU A 215 11.78 -1.99 -15.36
N LEU A 216 11.92 -1.31 -16.50
CA LEU A 216 13.04 -1.53 -17.42
C LEU A 216 14.39 -1.20 -16.78
N HIS A 217 14.46 -0.14 -15.97
CA HIS A 217 15.67 0.16 -15.21
C HIS A 217 16.03 -1.02 -14.28
N SER A 218 15.04 -1.59 -13.58
CA SER A 218 15.27 -2.73 -12.68
C SER A 218 15.78 -3.98 -13.39
N LEU A 219 15.37 -4.19 -14.65
CA LEU A 219 15.66 -5.39 -15.44
C LEU A 219 16.92 -5.26 -16.30
N SER A 220 17.38 -4.04 -16.63
CA SER A 220 18.50 -3.81 -17.57
C SER A 220 19.66 -2.99 -17.00
N CYS A 221 19.39 -2.05 -16.09
CA CYS A 221 20.41 -1.16 -15.52
C CYS A 221 20.78 -1.52 -14.07
N GLY A 222 19.95 -2.33 -13.41
CA GLY A 222 20.14 -2.77 -12.03
C GLY A 222 21.26 -3.79 -11.82
N LYS A 223 21.31 -4.37 -10.61
CA LYS A 223 22.26 -5.43 -10.25
C LYS A 223 22.10 -6.66 -11.14
N TYR A 224 20.85 -7.06 -11.40
CA TYR A 224 20.51 -8.24 -12.19
C TYR A 224 20.05 -7.80 -13.59
N LYS A 225 20.99 -7.80 -14.53
CA LYS A 225 20.76 -7.37 -15.92
C LYS A 225 20.19 -8.52 -16.75
N LEU A 226 18.90 -8.79 -16.54
CA LEU A 226 18.16 -9.82 -17.28
C LEU A 226 17.92 -9.42 -18.74
N LEU A 227 17.91 -8.11 -19.01
CA LEU A 227 17.78 -7.54 -20.35
C LEU A 227 19.03 -6.75 -20.73
N ASN A 228 19.50 -6.95 -21.96
CA ASN A 228 20.49 -6.10 -22.60
C ASN A 228 19.80 -4.88 -23.19
N LYS A 229 20.32 -3.68 -22.90
CA LYS A 229 19.79 -2.41 -23.38
C LYS A 229 20.70 -1.81 -24.44
N GLU A 230 20.11 -1.25 -25.50
CA GLU A 230 20.80 -0.49 -26.52
C GLU A 230 20.19 0.92 -26.64
N PRO A 231 20.99 2.00 -26.48
CA PRO A 231 22.41 2.02 -26.12
C PRO A 231 22.66 1.59 -24.66
N ALA A 232 23.85 1.07 -24.37
CA ALA A 232 24.23 0.54 -23.05
C ALA A 232 24.55 1.63 -22.01
N THR A 233 23.56 2.46 -21.67
CA THR A 233 23.66 3.53 -20.67
C THR A 233 23.02 3.11 -19.33
N LYS A 234 23.24 3.92 -18.28
CA LYS A 234 22.68 3.68 -16.93
C LYS A 234 21.24 4.21 -16.75
N THR A 235 20.69 4.87 -17.76
CA THR A 235 19.35 5.47 -17.74
C THR A 235 18.48 4.85 -18.83
N ILE A 236 17.17 4.88 -18.63
CA ILE A 236 16.20 4.43 -19.64
C ILE A 236 15.66 5.63 -20.38
N ASN A 237 15.64 5.56 -21.71
CA ASN A 237 15.00 6.52 -22.60
C ASN A 237 13.93 5.82 -23.47
N LYS A 238 13.01 6.61 -24.01
CA LYS A 238 11.91 6.10 -24.86
C LYS A 238 12.36 5.51 -26.21
N ALA A 239 13.56 5.86 -26.67
CA ALA A 239 14.15 5.31 -27.90
C ALA A 239 14.96 4.04 -27.65
N ASP A 240 15.13 3.62 -26.39
CA ASP A 240 15.95 2.47 -26.06
C ASP A 240 15.29 1.16 -26.52
N LYS A 241 16.14 0.21 -26.87
CA LYS A 241 15.75 -1.15 -27.23
C LYS A 241 16.29 -2.16 -26.23
N PHE A 242 15.56 -3.25 -26.06
CA PHE A 242 15.82 -4.27 -25.07
C PHE A 242 15.83 -5.64 -25.73
N ARG A 243 16.77 -6.49 -25.33
CA ARG A 243 16.89 -7.89 -25.75
C ARG A 243 17.10 -8.77 -24.52
N PHE A 244 16.60 -10.00 -24.54
CA PHE A 244 16.89 -10.94 -23.45
C PHE A 244 18.40 -11.21 -23.34
N ASN A 245 18.93 -11.18 -22.12
CA ASN A 245 20.34 -11.47 -21.86
C ASN A 245 20.54 -12.95 -21.55
N ASN A 246 20.63 -13.78 -22.59
CA ASN A 246 20.87 -15.23 -22.47
C ASN A 246 22.18 -15.58 -21.73
N LYS A 247 23.17 -14.69 -21.76
CA LYS A 247 24.47 -14.84 -21.09
C LYS A 247 24.46 -14.42 -19.61
N PHE A 248 23.33 -13.98 -19.08
CA PHE A 248 23.23 -13.62 -17.67
C PHE A 248 23.56 -14.81 -16.75
N THR A 249 24.28 -14.54 -15.67
CA THR A 249 24.63 -15.54 -14.66
C THR A 249 24.73 -14.90 -13.29
N ASP A 250 24.46 -15.68 -12.24
CA ASP A 250 24.66 -15.31 -10.85
C ASP A 250 25.21 -16.53 -10.08
N ARG A 251 25.91 -16.32 -8.97
CA ARG A 251 26.39 -17.41 -8.12
C ARG A 251 25.22 -18.23 -7.57
N MET A 252 24.16 -17.55 -7.13
CA MET A 252 22.95 -18.17 -6.59
C MET A 252 22.05 -18.70 -7.71
N ARG A 253 21.36 -19.82 -7.45
CA ARG A 253 20.31 -20.35 -8.35
C ARG A 253 18.94 -19.73 -8.09
N ARG A 254 18.77 -19.09 -6.94
CA ARG A 254 17.55 -18.40 -6.50
C ARG A 254 17.91 -16.96 -6.17
N ILE A 255 17.33 -16.01 -6.88
CA ILE A 255 17.56 -14.58 -6.67
C ILE A 255 16.24 -13.84 -6.57
N LYS A 256 16.25 -12.68 -5.88
CA LYS A 256 15.12 -11.76 -5.83
C LYS A 256 15.48 -10.51 -6.62
N ILE A 257 14.67 -10.16 -7.61
CA ILE A 257 14.87 -8.97 -8.43
C ILE A 257 14.20 -7.80 -7.72
N PRO A 258 14.97 -6.82 -7.20
CA PRO A 258 14.38 -5.71 -6.48
C PRO A 258 13.81 -4.68 -7.47
N LEU A 259 12.73 -4.02 -7.06
CA LEU A 259 12.30 -2.77 -7.70
C LEU A 259 13.03 -1.58 -7.06
N PRO A 260 13.40 -0.56 -7.84
CA PRO A 260 13.89 0.70 -7.30
C PRO A 260 12.90 1.26 -6.27
N PRO A 261 13.35 1.72 -5.10
CA PRO A 261 12.45 2.29 -4.10
C PRO A 261 11.80 3.57 -4.64
N VAL A 262 10.52 3.77 -4.32
CA VAL A 262 9.81 5.03 -4.59
C VAL A 262 9.75 5.81 -3.29
N ASP A 263 10.17 7.07 -3.32
CA ASP A 263 9.92 7.98 -2.21
C ASP A 263 8.46 8.41 -2.25
N GLU A 264 7.68 7.86 -1.34
CA GLU A 264 6.27 8.16 -1.21
C GLU A 264 5.99 9.10 -0.02
N LYS A 265 7.03 9.67 0.60
CA LYS A 265 6.89 10.52 1.80
C LYS A 265 6.01 11.73 1.53
N LYS A 266 6.25 12.43 0.41
CA LYS A 266 5.47 13.60 0.02
C LYS A 266 4.00 13.27 -0.16
N LYS A 267 3.70 12.19 -0.88
CA LYS A 267 2.33 11.72 -1.10
C LYS A 267 1.61 11.36 0.21
N VAL A 268 2.29 10.67 1.12
CA VAL A 268 1.71 10.33 2.44
C VAL A 268 1.37 11.59 3.24
N ILE A 269 2.24 12.61 3.22
CA ILE A 269 1.98 13.89 3.88
C ILE A 269 0.76 14.59 3.25
N GLU A 270 0.70 14.65 1.91
CA GLU A 270 -0.42 15.25 1.18
C GLU A 270 -1.76 14.55 1.46
N ASP A 271 -1.76 13.20 1.53
CA ASP A 271 -2.94 12.41 1.86
C ASP A 271 -3.41 12.67 3.31
N VAL A 272 -2.48 12.74 4.28
CA VAL A 272 -2.78 13.08 5.67
C VAL A 272 -3.35 14.50 5.80
N ASP A 273 -2.76 15.48 5.10
CA ASP A 273 -3.26 16.85 5.11
C ASP A 273 -4.66 16.98 4.47
N LYS A 274 -4.99 16.12 3.52
CA LYS A 274 -6.35 16.00 2.98
C LYS A 274 -7.30 15.42 4.02
N ASP A 275 -6.92 14.34 4.70
CA ASP A 275 -7.74 13.69 5.74
C ASP A 275 -8.00 14.60 6.94
N ARG A 276 -7.02 15.42 7.33
CA ARG A 276 -7.17 16.45 8.37
C ARG A 276 -8.30 17.43 8.07
N LYS A 277 -8.53 17.80 6.80
CA LYS A 277 -9.65 18.68 6.41
C LYS A 277 -11.00 18.03 6.72
N TYR A 278 -11.17 16.77 6.36
CA TYR A 278 -12.39 16.03 6.65
C TYR A 278 -12.60 15.79 8.15
N ALA A 279 -11.51 15.53 8.89
CA ALA A 279 -11.57 15.41 10.34
C ALA A 279 -12.02 16.71 11.02
N ILE A 280 -11.52 17.86 10.53
CA ILE A 280 -11.96 19.20 10.99
C ILE A 280 -13.42 19.43 10.67
N ASP A 281 -13.88 19.16 9.45
CA ASP A 281 -15.29 19.32 9.08
C ASP A 281 -16.20 18.48 9.99
N ALA A 282 -15.85 17.21 10.18
CA ALA A 282 -16.60 16.29 11.02
C ALA A 282 -16.63 16.76 12.49
N ALA A 283 -15.53 17.32 13.00
CA ALA A 283 -15.49 17.90 14.35
C ALA A 283 -16.40 19.13 14.47
N ILE A 284 -16.34 20.06 13.50
CA ILE A 284 -17.19 21.25 13.46
C ILE A 284 -18.67 20.85 13.43
N VAL A 285 -19.05 19.97 12.50
CA VAL A 285 -20.45 19.53 12.34
C VAL A 285 -20.95 18.81 13.59
N ARG A 286 -20.16 17.92 14.21
CA ARG A 286 -20.55 17.26 15.46
C ARG A 286 -20.76 18.25 16.61
N THR A 287 -19.85 19.22 16.78
CA THR A 287 -20.00 20.26 17.80
C THR A 287 -21.24 21.10 17.55
N MET A 288 -21.41 21.63 16.34
CA MET A 288 -22.53 22.52 16.01
C MET A 288 -23.88 21.80 16.03
N LYS A 289 -23.93 20.52 15.64
CA LYS A 289 -25.15 19.70 15.75
C LYS A 289 -25.62 19.54 17.20
N SER A 290 -24.67 19.44 18.14
CA SER A 290 -24.94 19.32 19.58
C SER A 290 -25.31 20.67 20.22
N ARG A 291 -24.52 21.72 19.95
CA ARG A 291 -24.69 23.04 20.57
C ARG A 291 -25.81 23.88 19.94
N LYS A 292 -26.15 23.62 18.68
CA LYS A 292 -27.08 24.38 17.80
C LYS A 292 -26.66 25.81 17.50
N VAL A 293 -26.19 26.55 18.50
CA VAL A 293 -25.68 27.90 18.41
C VAL A 293 -24.38 28.00 19.20
N LEU A 294 -23.33 28.57 18.62
CA LEU A 294 -22.03 28.68 19.30
C LEU A 294 -21.24 29.89 18.81
N GLN A 295 -20.50 30.54 19.71
CA GLN A 295 -19.61 31.63 19.35
C GLN A 295 -18.34 31.11 18.67
N HIS A 296 -17.79 31.89 17.73
CA HIS A 296 -16.61 31.53 16.93
C HIS A 296 -15.43 31.05 17.78
N GLN A 297 -15.05 31.78 18.83
CA GLN A 297 -13.92 31.39 19.68
C GLN A 297 -14.17 30.06 20.39
N GLN A 298 -15.39 29.86 20.91
CA GLN A 298 -15.77 28.61 21.58
C GLN A 298 -15.77 27.42 20.62
N LEU A 299 -16.32 27.60 19.41
CA LEU A 299 -16.30 26.57 18.37
C LEU A 299 -14.86 26.16 18.02
N VAL A 300 -14.00 27.13 17.76
CA VAL A 300 -12.61 26.87 17.42
C VAL A 300 -11.88 26.15 18.55
N MET A 301 -12.09 26.55 19.80
CA MET A 301 -11.49 25.89 20.97
C MET A 301 -11.96 24.45 21.15
N GLU A 302 -13.27 24.18 21.02
CA GLU A 302 -13.81 22.82 21.12
C GLU A 302 -13.26 21.91 20.01
N VAL A 303 -13.17 22.41 18.78
CA VAL A 303 -12.60 21.66 17.64
C VAL A 303 -11.12 21.36 17.87
N VAL A 304 -10.34 22.34 18.34
CA VAL A 304 -8.94 22.14 18.69
C VAL A 304 -8.80 21.08 19.77
N GLN A 305 -9.60 21.15 20.83
CA GLN A 305 -9.55 20.20 21.94
C GLN A 305 -9.86 18.77 21.50
N GLN A 306 -10.87 18.58 20.64
CA GLN A 306 -11.22 17.25 20.11
C GLN A 306 -10.09 16.65 19.26
N LEU A 307 -9.45 17.46 18.42
CA LEU A 307 -8.49 16.96 17.43
C LEU A 307 -7.04 16.88 17.96
N SER A 308 -6.70 17.62 19.02
CA SER A 308 -5.35 17.66 19.62
C SER A 308 -4.84 16.31 20.12
N ARG A 309 -5.71 15.31 20.27
CA ARG A 309 -5.30 13.94 20.60
C ARG A 309 -4.58 13.24 19.45
N MET A 310 -4.84 13.67 18.20
CA MET A 310 -4.36 13.03 16.98
C MET A 310 -3.35 13.87 16.19
N PHE A 311 -3.60 15.18 16.08
CA PHE A 311 -2.73 16.12 15.39
C PHE A 311 -2.90 17.53 15.96
N LYS A 312 -1.94 18.42 15.70
CA LYS A 312 -2.05 19.83 16.07
C LYS A 312 -2.86 20.59 14.98
N PRO A 313 -4.11 21.02 15.25
CA PRO A 313 -4.91 21.66 14.22
C PRO A 313 -4.43 23.09 13.93
N ASP A 314 -4.38 23.46 12.66
CA ASP A 314 -4.11 24.84 12.26
C ASP A 314 -5.39 25.69 12.38
N PHE A 315 -5.33 26.75 13.18
CA PHE A 315 -6.41 27.73 13.34
C PHE A 315 -6.85 28.34 12.02
N LYS A 316 -5.92 28.64 11.10
CA LYS A 316 -6.26 29.19 9.78
C LYS A 316 -7.06 28.19 8.97
N LEU A 317 -6.69 26.91 9.04
CA LEU A 317 -7.41 25.83 8.37
C LEU A 317 -8.81 25.66 8.94
N ILE A 318 -8.98 25.66 10.27
CA ILE A 318 -10.31 25.59 10.92
C ILE A 318 -11.21 26.72 10.43
N LYS A 319 -10.73 27.96 10.42
CA LYS A 319 -11.49 29.12 9.92
C LYS A 319 -11.92 28.91 8.46
N LYS A 320 -11.00 28.47 7.60
CA LYS A 320 -11.31 28.17 6.20
C LYS A 320 -12.37 27.07 6.05
N ARG A 321 -12.34 26.04 6.91
CA ARG A 321 -13.34 24.97 6.90
C ARG A 321 -14.71 25.43 7.40
N ILE A 322 -14.78 26.36 8.36
CA ILE A 322 -16.04 26.98 8.77
C ILE A 322 -16.70 27.71 7.60
N GLU A 323 -15.95 28.54 6.85
CA GLU A 323 -16.52 29.21 5.67
C GLU A 323 -17.01 28.22 4.60
N ASP A 324 -16.28 27.13 4.37
CA ASP A 324 -16.69 26.05 3.45
C ASP A 324 -17.97 25.34 3.89
N LEU A 325 -18.19 25.20 5.20
CA LEU A 325 -19.42 24.61 5.74
C LEU A 325 -20.60 25.59 5.69
N ILE A 326 -20.34 26.89 5.76
CA ILE A 326 -21.37 27.92 5.54
C ILE A 326 -21.81 27.93 4.08
N SER A 327 -20.87 27.90 3.12
CA SER A 327 -21.21 27.88 1.70
C SER A 327 -21.92 26.59 1.24
N ARG A 328 -21.90 25.55 2.07
CA ARG A 328 -22.59 24.27 1.87
C ARG A 328 -23.84 24.13 2.75
N ASP A 329 -24.31 25.23 3.34
CA ASP A 329 -25.53 25.30 4.15
C ASP A 329 -25.57 24.35 5.36
N TYR A 330 -24.42 23.96 5.91
CA TYR A 330 -24.37 23.26 7.21
C TYR A 330 -24.47 24.23 8.40
N LEU A 331 -24.00 25.46 8.19
CA LEU A 331 -23.91 26.51 9.19
C LEU A 331 -24.36 27.84 8.58
N GLU A 332 -24.86 28.75 9.41
CA GLU A 332 -25.01 30.16 9.05
C GLU A 332 -24.42 31.07 10.13
N ARG A 333 -24.10 32.30 9.76
CA ARG A 333 -23.81 33.36 10.72
C ARG A 333 -25.11 33.93 11.24
N ASP A 334 -25.15 34.23 12.53
CA ASP A 334 -26.27 34.97 13.09
C ASP A 334 -26.38 36.37 12.45
N LYS A 335 -27.61 36.84 12.25
CA LYS A 335 -27.91 38.10 11.54
C LYS A 335 -27.46 39.33 12.33
N GLU A 336 -27.49 39.25 13.65
CA GLU A 336 -27.16 40.36 14.54
C GLU A 336 -25.70 40.29 15.00
N ASN A 337 -25.17 39.07 15.16
CA ASN A 337 -23.80 38.85 15.62
C ASN A 337 -23.00 37.93 14.69
N PRO A 338 -22.15 38.49 13.79
CA PRO A 338 -21.29 37.70 12.90
C PRO A 338 -20.27 36.76 13.59
N GLN A 339 -20.06 36.91 14.91
CA GLN A 339 -19.23 36.01 15.73
C GLN A 339 -20.00 34.81 16.27
N MET A 340 -21.29 34.69 15.97
CA MET A 340 -22.14 33.58 16.39
C MET A 340 -22.55 32.76 15.16
N PHE A 341 -22.45 31.44 15.27
CA PHE A 341 -22.87 30.51 14.23
C PHE A 341 -24.10 29.73 14.68
N ARG A 342 -24.96 29.39 13.72
CA ARG A 342 -26.15 28.53 13.92
C ARG A 342 -26.04 27.31 13.00
N TYR A 343 -26.45 26.16 13.50
CA TYR A 343 -26.47 24.90 12.75
C TYR A 343 -27.78 24.75 11.96
N LEU A 344 -27.69 24.40 10.68
CA LEU A 344 -28.82 24.39 9.75
C LEU A 344 -29.39 23.00 9.41
N ALA A 345 -28.59 21.94 9.55
CA ALA A 345 -28.89 20.60 9.02
C ALA A 345 -29.51 19.60 10.01
#